data_AF-A0A3C1AAC4-F1
#
_entry.id   AF-A0A3C1AAC4-F1
#
_cell.length_a   1.000
_cell.length_b   1.000
_cell.length_c   1.000
_cell.angle_alpha   90.00
_cell.angle_beta   90.00
_cell.angle_gamma   90.00
#
_symmetry.space_group_name_H-M   'P 1'
#
loop_
_entity.id
_entity.type
_entity.pdbx_description
1 polymer ?
#
loop_
_entity_poly.entity_id
_entity_poly.type
_entity_poly.pdbx_seq_one_letter_code
_entity_poly.pdbx_strand_id
1 'polypeptide(L)'
;MSVKKLSVMLLAICVLMSISLIVVAGQPSFAAEPEYQWRMSQIHPEGSDYDIRAKEFARKVFERTNGRIKIDVYSGGVLGDWTEVFEMVMRGTIEVALQQSNANFDPQLNLA
;
A
#
# COMPACT_ATOMS: atom_id res chain seq x y z
N MET A 1 -25.12 -47.84 26.84
CA MET A 1 -23.82 -47.68 26.14
C MET A 1 -22.69 -47.90 27.14
N SER A 2 -21.71 -48.76 26.83
CA SER A 2 -20.60 -49.06 27.77
C SER A 2 -19.74 -47.81 28.01
N VAL A 3 -19.36 -47.55 29.27
CA VAL A 3 -18.56 -46.39 29.72
C VAL A 3 -17.30 -46.17 28.87
N LYS A 4 -16.72 -47.27 28.35
CA LYS A 4 -15.57 -47.26 27.44
C LYS A 4 -15.89 -46.59 26.09
N LYS A 5 -17.10 -46.78 25.54
CA LYS A 5 -17.55 -46.15 24.29
C LYS A 5 -17.81 -44.64 24.46
N LEU A 6 -18.27 -44.23 25.64
CA LEU A 6 -18.52 -42.81 25.95
C LEU A 6 -17.20 -42.03 26.13
N SER A 7 -16.21 -42.62 26.79
CA SER A 7 -14.88 -42.02 26.97
C SER A 7 -14.13 -41.82 25.65
N VAL A 8 -14.19 -42.83 24.75
CA VAL A 8 -13.59 -42.73 23.41
C VAL A 8 -14.28 -41.66 22.56
N MET A 9 -15.61 -41.51 22.67
CA MET A 9 -16.34 -40.47 21.95
C MET A 9 -16.00 -39.07 22.45
N LEU A 10 -15.80 -38.89 23.76
CA LEU A 10 -15.40 -37.62 24.35
C LEU A 10 -13.98 -37.22 23.92
N LEU A 11 -13.04 -38.17 23.91
CA LEU A 11 -11.67 -37.94 23.46
C LEU A 11 -11.62 -37.54 21.98
N ALA A 12 -12.43 -38.17 21.12
CA ALA A 12 -12.52 -37.83 19.71
C ALA A 12 -13.03 -36.39 19.49
N ILE A 13 -14.00 -35.93 20.28
CA ILE A 13 -14.52 -34.56 20.22
C ILE A 13 -13.46 -33.55 20.68
N CYS A 14 -12.71 -33.85 21.75
CA CYS A 14 -11.62 -32.98 22.21
C CYS A 14 -10.49 -32.86 21.18
N VAL A 15 -10.14 -33.96 20.49
CA VAL A 15 -9.14 -33.96 19.41
C VAL A 15 -9.64 -33.15 18.21
N LEU A 16 -10.91 -33.30 17.81
CA LEU A 16 -11.52 -32.51 16.74
C LEU A 16 -11.55 -31.01 17.07
N MET A 17 -11.88 -30.64 18.31
CA MET A 17 -11.86 -29.24 18.76
C MET A 17 -10.45 -28.65 18.76
N SER A 18 -9.45 -29.41 19.20
CA SER A 18 -8.06 -28.93 19.24
C SER A 18 -7.46 -28.79 17.84
N ILE A 19 -7.82 -29.66 16.88
CA ILE A 19 -7.45 -29.50 15.47
C ILE A 19 -8.08 -28.23 14.88
N SER A 20 -9.36 -27.97 15.19
CA SER A 20 -10.06 -26.77 14.70
C SER A 20 -9.44 -25.46 15.22
N LEU A 21 -8.90 -25.46 16.45
CA LEU A 21 -8.24 -24.30 17.05
C LEU A 21 -6.90 -23.97 16.37
N ILE A 22 -6.15 -24.99 15.95
CA ILE A 22 -4.87 -24.84 15.23
C ILE A 22 -5.11 -24.27 13.83
N VAL A 23 -6.19 -24.66 13.15
CA VAL A 23 -6.53 -24.17 11.80
C VAL A 23 -6.89 -22.68 11.80
N VAL A 24 -7.55 -22.19 12.86
CA VAL A 24 -7.92 -20.78 13.00
C VAL A 24 -6.71 -19.92 13.36
N ALA A 25 -5.81 -20.40 14.23
CA ALA A 25 -4.61 -19.66 14.63
C ALA A 25 -3.55 -19.57 13.51
N GLY A 26 -3.59 -20.46 12.52
CA GLY A 26 -2.65 -20.52 11.40
C GLY A 26 -3.09 -19.78 10.13
N GLN A 27 -4.27 -19.15 10.12
CA GLN A 27 -4.67 -18.35 8.96
C GLN A 27 -3.77 -17.11 8.87
N PRO A 28 -3.09 -16.85 7.74
CA PRO A 28 -2.48 -15.56 7.53
C PRO A 28 -3.59 -14.52 7.68
N SER A 29 -3.39 -13.54 8.57
CA SER A 29 -4.27 -12.38 8.64
C SER A 29 -4.39 -11.85 7.22
N PHE A 30 -5.57 -11.93 6.61
CA PHE A 30 -5.83 -11.29 5.34
C PHE A 30 -5.56 -9.80 5.57
N ALA A 31 -4.37 -9.34 5.20
CA ALA A 31 -4.09 -7.93 5.12
C ALA A 31 -5.12 -7.39 4.14
N ALA A 32 -6.03 -6.55 4.62
CA ALA A 32 -7.05 -5.95 3.78
C ALA A 32 -6.35 -5.30 2.57
N GLU A 33 -6.90 -5.53 1.38
CA GLU A 33 -6.41 -4.88 0.17
C GLU A 33 -6.42 -3.36 0.39
N PRO A 34 -5.38 -2.62 -0.07
CA PRO A 34 -5.35 -1.18 0.12
C PRO A 34 -6.64 -0.53 -0.41
N GLU A 35 -7.28 0.28 0.42
CA GLU A 35 -8.47 1.06 0.05
C GLU A 35 -8.16 1.98 -1.14
N TYR A 36 -6.93 2.49 -1.19
CA TYR A 36 -6.43 3.34 -2.26
C TYR A 36 -5.10 2.83 -2.80
N GLN A 37 -5.04 2.72 -4.13
CA GLN A 37 -3.80 2.57 -4.88
C GLN A 37 -3.53 3.86 -5.65
N TRP A 38 -2.68 4.70 -5.08
CA TRP A 38 -2.27 5.97 -5.65
C TRP A 38 -1.01 5.84 -6.49
N ARG A 39 -0.83 6.76 -7.42
CA ARG A 39 0.35 6.84 -8.28
C ARG A 39 1.10 8.13 -7.97
N MET A 40 2.42 8.00 -7.86
CA MET A 40 3.32 9.14 -7.70
C MET A 40 4.28 9.22 -8.88
N SER A 41 4.26 10.35 -9.59
CA SER A 41 5.25 10.64 -10.64
C SER A 41 6.47 11.36 -10.09
N GLN A 42 7.67 11.04 -10.60
CA GLN A 42 8.86 11.88 -10.44
C GLN A 42 9.86 11.67 -11.62
N ILE A 43 10.56 12.73 -12.02
CA ILE A 43 11.32 12.76 -13.30
C ILE A 43 12.73 12.17 -13.24
N HIS A 44 13.37 12.14 -12.07
CA HIS A 44 14.74 11.68 -11.89
C HIS A 44 14.85 10.15 -12.04
N PRO A 45 16.02 9.62 -12.42
CA PRO A 45 16.21 8.18 -12.58
C PRO A 45 15.94 7.37 -11.30
N GLU A 46 15.62 6.08 -11.48
CA GLU A 46 15.60 5.12 -10.36
C GLU A 46 16.97 5.07 -9.65
N GLY A 47 16.94 4.92 -8.33
CA GLY A 47 18.15 4.94 -7.49
C GLY A 47 18.73 6.33 -7.22
N SER A 48 18.18 7.39 -7.81
CA SER A 48 18.53 8.77 -7.44
C SER A 48 18.04 9.11 -6.03
N ASP A 49 18.59 10.16 -5.43
CA ASP A 49 18.14 10.67 -4.13
C ASP A 49 16.64 11.03 -4.14
N TYR A 50 16.11 11.52 -5.26
CA TYR A 50 14.67 11.78 -5.43
C TYR A 50 13.84 10.49 -5.41
N ASP A 51 14.28 9.44 -6.11
CA ASP A 51 13.61 8.14 -6.12
C ASP A 51 13.59 7.51 -4.72
N ILE A 52 14.71 7.56 -4.00
CA ILE A 52 14.83 7.05 -2.62
C ILE A 52 13.85 7.80 -1.71
N ARG A 53 13.78 9.13 -1.80
CA ARG A 53 12.85 9.95 -1.01
C ARG A 53 11.40 9.67 -1.35
N ALA A 54 11.06 9.52 -2.64
CA ALA A 54 9.70 9.19 -3.08
C ALA A 54 9.25 7.83 -2.56
N LYS A 55 10.10 6.80 -2.66
CA LYS A 55 9.83 5.45 -2.13
C LYS A 55 9.69 5.45 -0.60
N GLU A 56 10.53 6.22 0.09
CA GLU A 56 10.44 6.36 1.55
C GLU A 56 9.17 7.10 1.99
N PHE A 57 8.73 8.10 1.23
CA PHE A 57 7.43 8.75 1.43
C PHE A 57 6.29 7.73 1.25
N ALA A 58 6.28 6.98 0.14
CA ALA A 58 5.29 5.94 -0.13
C ALA A 58 5.20 4.90 1.00
N ARG A 59 6.34 4.41 1.49
CA ARG A 59 6.42 3.47 2.63
C ARG A 59 5.82 4.08 3.90
N LYS A 60 6.18 5.32 4.24
CA LYS A 60 5.67 6.01 5.43
C LYS A 60 4.16 6.25 5.35
N VAL A 61 3.62 6.56 4.17
CA VAL A 61 2.18 6.70 3.97
C VAL A 61 1.48 5.37 4.21
N PHE A 62 1.99 4.28 3.63
CA PHE A 62 1.44 2.95 3.83
C PHE A 62 1.40 2.57 5.32
N GLU A 63 2.51 2.74 6.04
CA GLU A 63 2.59 2.43 7.47
C GLU A 63 1.68 3.29 8.33
N ARG A 64 1.70 4.62 8.12
CA ARG A 64 0.92 5.56 8.94
C ARG A 64 -0.58 5.50 8.66
N THR A 65 -0.98 4.93 7.53
CA THR A 65 -2.38 4.70 7.18
C THR A 65 -2.84 3.27 7.50
N ASN A 66 -2.01 2.48 8.20
CA ASN A 66 -2.28 1.07 8.50
C ASN A 66 -2.63 0.28 7.23
N GLY A 67 -1.92 0.54 6.13
CA GLY A 67 -2.10 -0.11 4.84
C GLY A 67 -3.25 0.42 3.97
N ARG A 68 -4.03 1.41 4.43
CA ARG A 68 -5.14 1.97 3.63
C ARG A 68 -4.68 2.58 2.32
N ILE A 69 -3.51 3.24 2.29
CA ILE A 69 -3.01 3.93 1.10
C ILE A 69 -1.69 3.29 0.67
N LYS A 70 -1.69 2.65 -0.50
CA LYS A 70 -0.48 2.20 -1.20
C LYS A 70 -0.16 3.18 -2.31
N ILE A 71 1.08 3.64 -2.38
CA ILE A 71 1.55 4.55 -3.44
C ILE A 71 2.56 3.80 -4.31
N ASP A 72 2.28 3.70 -5.59
CA ASP A 72 3.20 3.19 -6.60
C ASP A 72 4.00 4.37 -7.19
N VAL A 73 5.33 4.30 -7.07
CA VAL A 73 6.25 5.36 -7.50
C VAL A 73 6.74 5.07 -8.91
N TYR A 74 6.48 5.99 -9.83
CA TYR A 74 6.91 5.97 -11.22
C TYR A 74 8.05 6.97 -11.41
N SER A 75 9.28 6.46 -11.39
CA SER A 75 10.51 7.24 -11.56
C SER A 75 10.96 7.31 -13.01
N GLY A 76 11.91 8.20 -13.30
CA GLY A 76 12.52 8.34 -14.62
C GLY A 76 11.65 9.05 -15.65
N GLY A 77 10.60 9.77 -15.21
CA GLY A 77 9.74 10.54 -16.12
C GLY A 77 8.88 9.67 -17.04
N VAL A 78 8.65 8.40 -16.69
CA VAL A 78 7.86 7.46 -17.52
C VAL A 78 6.38 7.84 -17.66
N LEU A 79 5.90 8.75 -16.81
CA LEU A 79 4.54 9.29 -16.87
C LEU A 79 4.46 10.65 -17.58
N GLY A 80 5.56 11.19 -18.10
CA GLY A 80 5.62 12.51 -18.74
C GLY A 80 6.55 13.49 -18.04
N ASP A 81 6.68 14.69 -18.60
CA ASP A 81 7.46 15.77 -18.00
C ASP A 81 6.70 16.50 -16.88
N TRP A 82 7.37 17.43 -16.19
CA TRP A 82 6.76 18.10 -15.02
C TRP A 82 5.56 18.99 -15.37
N THR A 83 5.44 19.48 -16.60
CA THR A 83 4.30 20.31 -17.02
C THR A 83 3.09 19.43 -17.26
N GLU A 84 3.26 18.34 -18.02
CA GLU A 84 2.21 17.36 -18.30
C GLU A 84 1.71 16.71 -17.01
N VAL A 85 2.64 16.27 -16.15
CA VAL A 85 2.35 15.63 -14.86
C VAL A 85 1.61 16.59 -13.93
N PHE A 86 2.00 17.88 -13.89
CA PHE A 86 1.28 18.88 -13.11
C PHE A 86 -0.18 19.04 -13.57
N GLU A 87 -0.45 19.06 -14.87
CA GLU A 87 -1.82 19.05 -15.40
C GLU A 87 -2.58 17.78 -15.04
N MET A 88 -1.93 16.62 -15.11
CA MET A 88 -2.53 15.35 -14.69
C MET A 88 -2.92 15.36 -13.22
N VAL A 89 -2.10 15.94 -12.34
CA VAL A 89 -2.46 16.13 -10.92
C VAL A 89 -3.65 17.07 -10.79
N MET A 90 -3.65 18.22 -11.46
CA MET A 90 -4.76 19.19 -11.40
C MET A 90 -6.09 18.58 -11.87
N ARG A 91 -6.05 17.70 -12.88
CA ARG A 91 -7.24 16.99 -13.40
C ARG A 91 -7.65 15.79 -12.56
N GLY A 92 -6.87 15.41 -11.54
CA GLY A 92 -7.08 14.21 -10.74
C GLY A 92 -6.79 12.90 -11.49
N THR A 93 -6.01 12.97 -12.58
CA THR A 93 -5.59 11.79 -13.37
C THR A 93 -4.51 10.99 -12.65
N ILE A 94 -3.65 11.64 -11.86
CA ILE A 94 -2.72 11.03 -10.91
C ILE A 94 -2.81 11.79 -9.58
N GLU A 95 -2.52 11.13 -8.48
CA GLU A 95 -2.84 11.67 -7.16
C GLU A 95 -1.71 12.53 -6.59
N VAL A 96 -0.46 12.19 -6.89
CA VAL A 96 0.70 12.89 -6.34
C VAL A 96 1.82 12.99 -7.38
N ALA A 97 2.61 14.06 -7.31
CA ALA A 97 3.87 14.19 -8.04
C ALA A 97 4.93 14.81 -7.13
N LEU A 98 6.17 14.29 -7.21
CA LEU A 98 7.35 14.89 -6.61
C LEU A 98 8.08 15.67 -7.69
N GLN A 99 7.84 16.99 -7.74
CA GLN A 99 8.38 17.87 -8.77
C GLN A 99 8.45 19.32 -8.28
N GLN A 100 9.16 20.17 -9.02
CA GLN A 100 9.12 21.61 -8.79
C GLN A 100 7.73 22.21 -9.03
N SER A 101 7.46 23.35 -8.40
CA SER A 101 6.25 24.12 -8.64
C SER A 101 6.24 24.68 -10.07
N ASN A 102 5.06 24.71 -10.70
CA ASN A 102 4.92 25.15 -12.08
C ASN A 102 4.38 26.59 -12.16
N ALA A 103 5.26 27.54 -12.48
CA ALA A 103 4.94 28.96 -12.61
C ALA A 103 4.02 29.31 -13.78
N ASN A 104 3.80 28.40 -14.73
CA ASN A 104 2.91 28.63 -15.88
C ASN A 104 1.43 28.68 -15.48
N PHE A 105 1.06 28.03 -14.37
CA PHE A 105 -0.33 27.99 -13.90
C PHE A 105 -0.63 29.03 -12.83
N ASP A 106 0.34 29.33 -11.98
CA ASP A 106 0.26 30.40 -10.98
C ASP A 106 1.60 31.13 -10.90
N PRO A 107 1.64 32.43 -11.25
CA PRO A 107 2.85 33.25 -11.13
C PRO A 107 3.46 33.27 -9.72
N GLN A 108 2.66 33.05 -8.67
CA GLN A 108 3.16 32.99 -7.29
C GLN A 108 4.03 31.76 -7.02
N LEU A 109 3.90 30.72 -7.85
CA LEU A 109 4.71 29.51 -7.78
C LEU A 109 6.07 29.65 -8.46
N ASN A 110 6.41 30.85 -8.97
CA ASN A 110 7.72 31.17 -9.49
C ASN A 110 8.73 31.37 -8.36
N LEU A 111 9.18 30.24 -7.80
CA LEU A 111 10.24 30.17 -6.81
C LEU A 111 11.59 30.14 -7.54
N ALA A 112 11.91 31.25 -8.23
CA ALA A 112 13.23 31.47 -8.82
C ALA A 112 14.31 31.60 -7.74
#